data_AF-A0A1C6BPC2-F1
#
_entry.id   AF-A0A1C6BPC2-F1
#
_cell.length_a   1.000
_cell.length_b   1.000
_cell.length_c   1.000
_cell.angle_alpha   90.00
_cell.angle_beta   90.00
_cell.angle_gamma   90.00
#
_symmetry.space_group_name_H-M   'P 1'
#
loop_
_entity.id
_entity.type
_entity.pdbx_description
1 polymer ?
#
loop_
_entity_poly.entity_id
_entity_poly.type
_entity_poly.pdbx_seq_one_letter_code
_entity_poly.pdbx_strand_id
1 'polypeptide(L)' 'MTIKLKHLENLLRCNKNIKIGFIEDTNILEIKNLSTIILNLELSNNSLEDNAKIIYDAITNLEGITLYIPKIYIP' A
#
# COMPACT_ATOMS: atom_id res chain seq x y z
N MET A 1 -15.80 -6.51 -0.78
CA MET A 1 -15.36 -5.25 -0.15
C MET A 1 -14.60 -4.44 -1.19
N THR A 2 -15.08 -3.25 -1.54
CA THR A 2 -14.44 -2.42 -2.56
C THR A 2 -13.40 -1.52 -1.92
N ILE A 3 -12.13 -1.94 -1.98
CA ILE A 3 -11.00 -1.06 -1.63
C ILE A 3 -10.87 0.01 -2.72
N LYS A 4 -10.66 1.24 -2.28
CA LYS A 4 -10.48 2.45 -3.08
C LYS A 4 -9.26 3.19 -2.54
N LEU A 5 -8.74 4.15 -3.31
CA LEU A 5 -7.58 4.95 -2.92
C LEU A 5 -7.68 5.51 -1.49
N LYS A 6 -8.83 6.08 -1.09
CA LYS A 6 -9.07 6.59 0.28
C LYS A 6 -8.80 5.59 1.40
N HIS A 7 -9.00 4.29 1.14
CA HIS A 7 -8.77 3.24 2.13
C HIS A 7 -7.28 2.93 2.27
N LEU A 8 -6.54 2.93 1.15
CA LEU A 8 -5.08 2.86 1.14
C LEU A 8 -4.46 4.10 1.82
N GLU A 9 -4.93 5.30 1.49
CA GLU A 9 -4.46 6.53 2.14
C GLU A 9 -4.70 6.51 3.65
N ASN A 10 -5.86 6.04 4.10
CA ASN A 10 -6.14 5.87 5.52
C ASN A 10 -5.21 4.86 6.19
N LEU A 11 -4.92 3.74 5.53
CA LEU A 11 -3.97 2.74 6.02
C LEU A 11 -2.58 3.36 6.20
N LEU A 12 -2.07 4.07 5.18
CA LEU A 12 -0.76 4.73 5.23
C LEU A 12 -0.71 5.83 6.29
N ARG A 13 -1.78 6.61 6.43
CA ARG A 13 -1.88 7.67 7.46
C ARG A 13 -1.79 7.11 8.88
N CYS A 14 -2.38 5.94 9.13
CA CYS A 14 -2.30 5.27 10.42
C CYS A 14 -0.94 4.58 10.65
N ASN A 15 -0.23 4.21 9.58
CA ASN A 15 1.05 3.49 9.65
C ASN A 15 2.19 4.37 9.09
N LYS A 16 2.58 5.42 9.82
CA LYS A 16 3.55 6.44 9.38
C LYS A 16 4.93 5.89 8.96
N ASN A 17 5.28 4.69 9.44
CA ASN A 17 6.54 4.04 9.08
C ASN A 17 6.45 3.36 7.70
N ILE A 18 5.24 3.05 7.22
CA ILE A 18 5.02 2.49 5.89
C ILE A 18 4.94 3.62 4.88
N LYS A 19 5.82 3.57 3.88
CA LYS A 19 5.84 4.48 2.75
C LYS A 19 5.76 3.68 1.47
N ILE A 20 5.14 4.24 0.45
CA ILE A 20 5.08 3.66 -0.89
C ILE A 20 5.58 4.67 -1.91
N GLY A 21 6.18 4.20 -3.00
CA GLY A 21 6.62 5.04 -4.10
C GLY A 21 6.95 4.21 -5.33
N PHE A 22 6.61 4.73 -6.51
CA PHE A 22 7.01 4.10 -7.76
C PHE A 22 8.49 4.35 -8.04
N ILE A 23 9.16 3.34 -8.58
CA ILE A 23 10.49 3.51 -9.18
C ILE A 23 10.30 4.26 -10.50
N GLU A 24 11.11 5.30 -10.71
CA GLU A 24 11.08 6.18 -11.89
C GLU A 24 11.07 5.35 -13.20
N ASP A 25 10.20 5.74 -14.14
CA ASP A 25 10.01 5.10 -15.44
C ASP A 25 9.66 3.60 -15.41
N THR A 26 9.16 3.07 -14.28
CA THR A 26 8.67 1.69 -14.16
C THR A 26 7.26 1.62 -13.58
N ASN A 27 6.64 0.44 -13.69
CA ASN A 27 5.42 0.10 -12.96
C ASN A 27 5.70 -0.66 -11.65
N ILE A 28 6.90 -0.51 -11.10
CA ILE A 28 7.29 -1.16 -9.85
C ILE A 28 7.02 -0.19 -8.70
N LEU A 29 6.19 -0.61 -7.75
CA LEU A 29 5.94 0.10 -6.50
C LEU A 29 6.80 -0.49 -5.38
N GLU A 30 7.66 0.34 -4.81
CA GLU A 30 8.40 0.00 -3.59
C GLU A 30 7.52 0.28 -2.37
N ILE A 31 7.48 -0.67 -1.44
CA ILE A 31 6.93 -0.51 -0.11
C ILE A 31 8.10 -0.53 0.87
N LYS A 32 8.19 0.51 1.69
CA LYS A 32 9.26 0.72 2.66
C LYS A 32 8.69 0.74 4.07
N ASN A 33 9.38 0.11 5.01
CA ASN A 33 9.18 0.33 6.45
C ASN A 33 10.38 1.12 6.98
N LEU A 34 10.12 2.33 7.48
CA LEU A 34 11.12 3.35 7.78
C LEU A 34 11.94 3.70 6.54
N SER A 35 13.14 3.13 6.43
CA SER A 35 14.08 3.34 5.30
C SER A 35 14.40 2.04 4.56
N THR A 36 13.86 0.91 5.00
CA THR A 36 14.14 -0.41 4.43
C THR A 36 13.03 -0.78 3.45
N ILE A 37 13.41 -1.15 2.23
CA ILE A 37 12.49 -1.75 1.26
C ILE A 37 12.11 -3.14 1.78
N ILE A 38 10.82 -3.37 1.93
CA ILE A 38 10.27 -4.63 2.46
C ILE A 38 9.53 -5.43 1.38
N LEU A 39 9.05 -4.78 0.32
CA LEU A 39 8.36 -5.43 -0.78
C LEU A 39 8.44 -4.55 -2.03
N ASN A 40 8.62 -5.19 -3.18
CA ASN A 40 8.48 -4.58 -4.49
C ASN A 40 7.29 -5.23 -5.19
N LEU A 41 6.37 -4.43 -5.70
CA LEU A 41 5.20 -4.89 -6.44
C LEU A 41 5.32 -4.47 -7.89
N GLU A 42 5.39 -5.45 -8.79
CA GLU A 42 5.23 -5.19 -10.21
C GLU A 42 3.74 -5.06 -10.54
N LEU A 43 3.34 -3.88 -11.04
CA LEU A 43 1.96 -3.53 -11.35
C LEU A 43 1.77 -3.37 -12.86
N SER A 44 0.53 -3.39 -13.33
CA SER A 44 0.21 -3.21 -14.75
C SER A 44 0.39 -1.77 -15.23
N ASN A 45 0.31 -0.79 -14.33
CA ASN A 45 0.51 0.63 -14.58
C ASN A 45 1.00 1.35 -13.30
N ASN A 46 1.37 2.62 -13.43
CA ASN A 46 1.85 3.47 -12.33
C ASN A 46 0.75 4.29 -11.63
N SER A 47 -0.51 3.85 -11.68
CA SER A 47 -1.64 4.51 -11.03
C SER A 47 -1.91 3.92 -9.65
N LEU A 48 -1.82 4.73 -8.60
CA LEU A 48 -2.21 4.30 -7.24
C LEU A 48 -3.71 4.00 -7.14
N GLU A 49 -4.54 4.71 -7.91
CA GLU A 49 -5.99 4.52 -7.88
C GLU A 49 -6.39 3.17 -8.48
N ASP A 50 -5.84 2.83 -9.64
CA ASP A 50 -6.12 1.57 -10.34
C ASP A 50 -5.62 0.36 -9.53
N ASN A 51 -4.50 0.53 -8.82
CA ASN A 51 -3.86 -0.54 -8.05
C ASN A 51 -4.20 -0.52 -6.55
N ALA A 52 -5.09 0.38 -6.09
CA ALA A 52 -5.32 0.63 -4.66
C ALA A 52 -5.62 -0.65 -3.86
N LYS A 53 -6.41 -1.56 -4.44
CA LYS A 53 -6.76 -2.85 -3.82
C LYS A 53 -5.53 -3.75 -3.68
N ILE A 54 -4.77 -3.93 -4.77
CA ILE A 54 -3.58 -4.79 -4.78
C ILE A 54 -2.56 -4.30 -3.76
N ILE A 55 -2.32 -2.99 -3.73
CA ILE A 55 -1.38 -2.36 -2.79
C ILE A 55 -1.86 -2.53 -1.34
N TYR A 56 -3.15 -2.28 -1.07
CA TYR A 56 -3.72 -2.46 0.27
C TYR A 56 -3.59 -3.90 0.75
N ASP A 57 -3.95 -4.87 -0.10
CA ASP A 57 -3.88 -6.29 0.21
C ASP A 57 -2.41 -6.72 0.43
N ALA A 58 -1.47 -6.22 -0.38
CA ALA A 58 -0.06 -6.50 -0.20
C ALA A 58 0.47 -5.97 1.14
N ILE A 59 0.13 -4.73 1.52
CA ILE A 59 0.57 -4.15 2.80
C ILE A 59 -0.03 -4.91 3.98
N THR A 60 -1.33 -5.21 3.94
CA THR A 60 -2.02 -5.86 5.08
C THR A 60 -1.63 -7.32 5.29
N ASN A 61 -1.05 -7.98 4.27
CA ASN A 61 -0.53 -9.34 4.36
C ASN A 61 0.98 -9.41 4.65
N LEU A 62 1.66 -8.29 4.93
CA LEU A 62 3.08 -8.30 5.30
C LEU A 62 3.30 -9.04 6.62
N GLU A 63 4.12 -10.09 6.60
CA GLU A 63 4.51 -10.82 7.80
C GLU A 63 5.62 -10.10 8.56
N GLY A 64 5.62 -10.25 9.89
CA GLY A 64 6.68 -9.69 10.76
C GLY A 64 6.61 -8.17 10.97
N ILE A 65 5.53 -7.52 10.56
CA ILE A 65 5.33 -6.07 10.74
C ILE A 65 4.05 -5.82 11.52
N THR A 66 4.12 -4.95 12.53
CA THR A 66 2.95 -4.48 13.26
C THR A 66 2.26 -3.37 12.47
N LEU A 67 1.01 -3.62 12.06
CA LEU A 67 0.19 -2.66 11.32
C LEU A 67 -1.10 -2.36 12.07
N TYR A 68 -1.50 -1.09 12.09
CA TYR A 68 -2.85 -0.70 12.45
C TYR A 68 -3.72 -0.73 11.18
N ILE A 69 -4.74 -1.59 11.15
CA ILE A 69 -5.67 -1.71 10.01
C ILE A 69 -6.98 -1.01 10.36
N PRO A 70 -7.28 0.18 9.78
CA PRO A 70 -8.51 0.91 10.07
C PRO A 70 -9.73 0.12 9.60
N LYS A 71 -10.81 0.15 10.40
CA LYS A 71 -12.11 -0.40 9.97
C LYS A 71 -12.61 0.31 8.71
N ILE A 72 -13.10 -0.47 7.76
CA ILE A 72 -13.69 0.05 6.54
C ILE A 72 -15.20 -0.16 6.64
N TYR A 73 -15.92 0.95 6.77
CA TYR A 73 -17.38 0.95 6.75
C TYR A 73 -17.86 0.85 5.30
N ILE A 74 -18.59 -0.21 5.02
CA ILE A 74 -19.39 -0.35 3.79
C ILE A 74 -20.76 0.23 4.15
N PRO A 75 -21.26 1.26 3.42
CA PRO A 75 -22.61 1.75 3.62
C PRO A 75 -23.66 0.66 3.39
#